data_AF-A0A969P230-F1
#
_entry.id   AF-A0A969P230-F1
#
_cell.length_a   1.000
_cell.length_b   1.000
_cell.length_c   1.000
_cell.angle_alpha   90.00
_cell.angle_beta   90.00
_cell.angle_gamma   90.00
#
_symmetry.space_group_name_H-M   'P 1'
#
loop_
_entity.id
_entity.type
_entity.pdbx_description
1 polymer ?
#
loop_
_entity_poly.entity_id
_entity_poly.type
_entity_poly.pdbx_seq_one_letter_code
_entity_poly.pdbx_strand_id
1 'polypeptide(L)'
;MVAGVVAAPQIELLNEDLIRAHIHAIWLSNTVLPLSDSMTKLLDTSQLDLPLFETVREQLTLTPEQYAHCLATCERVLATDQTARWLQENPDWLVKTLQHAPVAFDQACDRWRELFVAADRQLTEARAIIDRSYQRKMDQKQVKEAERRQNEAYRQKSLLCNSGGSGQGDTDFYPYRYFASEGFLPGYNFPRLPVRSFLPSDHDRGEFLSRPRFLALREFGPDNVIYHEGNKYKITRTLLPAGSSQKRFFRAQLCKVCGHLHKDQTYHLCENCQTPLQTEHAETLIHLFEMSTVATQRVERITCEEEERRRQGFTVTTHYQFARDQSGLRRFEAEAAFL
;
A
#
# COMPACT_ATOMS: atom_id res chain seq x y z
N MET A 1 19.36 -2.92 31.63
CA MET A 1 20.12 -2.52 30.42
C MET A 1 20.57 -3.79 29.72
N VAL A 2 19.87 -4.22 28.68
CA VAL A 2 20.36 -5.31 27.82
C VAL A 2 21.42 -4.69 26.92
N ALA A 3 22.66 -5.14 27.03
CA ALA A 3 23.73 -4.80 26.09
C ALA A 3 23.39 -5.44 24.74
N GLY A 4 22.47 -4.80 24.01
CA GLY A 4 21.92 -5.30 22.76
C GLY A 4 22.92 -5.08 21.65
N VAL A 5 23.80 -6.05 21.43
CA VAL A 5 24.42 -6.21 20.12
C VAL A 5 23.29 -6.63 19.19
N VAL A 6 22.69 -5.65 18.51
CA VAL A 6 21.71 -5.90 17.45
C VAL A 6 22.49 -6.50 16.29
N ALA A 7 22.33 -7.80 16.06
CA ALA A 7 22.89 -8.44 14.88
C ALA A 7 22.36 -7.71 13.63
N ALA A 8 23.24 -7.41 12.69
CA ALA A 8 22.83 -6.76 11.44
C ALA A 8 21.77 -7.64 10.75
N PRO A 9 20.66 -7.05 10.28
CA PRO A 9 19.65 -7.81 9.57
C PRO A 9 20.28 -8.48 8.34
N GLN A 10 19.98 -9.76 8.13
CA GLN A 10 20.38 -10.45 6.90
C GLN A 10 19.49 -9.94 5.77
N ILE A 11 20.07 -9.10 4.92
CA ILE A 11 19.40 -8.51 3.76
C ILE A 11 19.64 -9.43 2.57
N GLU A 12 18.57 -9.88 1.93
CA GLU A 12 18.66 -10.61 0.66
C GLU A 12 18.94 -9.62 -0.47
N LEU A 13 20.19 -9.57 -0.95
CA LEU A 13 20.64 -8.65 -2.01
C LEU A 13 20.12 -9.02 -3.41
N LEU A 14 19.40 -10.13 -3.54
CA LEU A 14 18.63 -10.46 -4.74
C LEU A 14 17.32 -9.68 -4.81
N ASN A 15 16.85 -9.11 -3.69
CA ASN A 15 15.62 -8.34 -3.64
C ASN A 15 15.88 -6.88 -4.03
N GLU A 16 15.66 -6.56 -5.31
CA GLU A 16 15.80 -5.22 -5.85
C GLU A 16 15.00 -4.17 -5.07
N ASP A 17 13.76 -4.47 -4.71
CA ASP A 17 12.90 -3.52 -4.04
C ASP A 17 13.43 -3.18 -2.64
N LEU A 18 14.08 -4.13 -1.95
CA LEU A 18 14.71 -3.90 -0.65
C LEU A 18 15.93 -3.00 -0.79
N ILE A 19 16.78 -3.23 -1.79
CA ILE A 19 17.94 -2.38 -2.08
C ILE A 19 17.49 -0.97 -2.45
N ARG A 20 16.45 -0.84 -3.28
CA ARG A 20 15.88 0.46 -3.65
C ARG A 20 15.45 1.29 -2.44
N ALA A 21 14.79 0.67 -1.46
CA ALA A 21 14.37 1.36 -0.24
C ALA A 21 15.56 1.88 0.58
N HIS A 22 16.68 1.14 0.62
CA HIS A 22 17.90 1.60 1.27
C HIS A 22 18.57 2.76 0.53
N ILE A 23 18.59 2.71 -0.80
CA ILE A 23 19.10 3.83 -1.62
C ILE A 23 18.24 5.07 -1.41
N HIS A 24 16.91 4.94 -1.35
CA HIS A 24 16.02 6.04 -1.01
C HIS A 24 16.29 6.59 0.41
N ALA A 25 16.65 5.75 1.38
CA ALA A 25 17.05 6.22 2.71
C ALA A 25 18.37 7.01 2.68
N ILE A 26 19.38 6.55 1.94
CA ILE A 26 20.64 7.29 1.74
C ILE A 26 20.36 8.61 1.02
N TRP A 27 19.55 8.59 -0.03
CA TRP A 27 19.12 9.79 -0.74
C TRP A 27 18.41 10.78 0.19
N LEU A 28 17.45 10.31 0.99
CA LEU A 28 16.72 11.15 1.93
C LEU A 28 17.66 11.76 2.99
N SER A 29 18.67 11.02 3.46
CA SER A 29 19.66 11.57 4.42
C SER A 29 20.53 12.69 3.83
N ASN A 30 20.62 12.79 2.51
CA ASN A 30 21.31 13.87 1.81
C ASN A 30 20.40 15.08 1.53
N THR A 31 19.09 14.94 1.77
CA THR A 31 18.14 16.06 1.72
C THR A 31 18.13 16.82 3.05
N VAL A 32 17.59 18.04 3.05
CA VAL A 32 17.41 18.85 4.26
C VAL A 32 15.97 18.70 4.82
N LEU A 33 15.21 17.71 4.35
CA LEU A 33 13.79 17.56 4.68
C LEU A 33 13.61 16.82 6.03
N PRO A 34 13.09 17.48 7.08
CA PRO A 34 12.58 16.77 8.25
C PRO A 34 11.18 16.21 7.95
N LEU A 35 11.03 14.88 7.96
CA LEU A 35 9.71 14.24 7.75
C LEU A 35 8.67 14.59 8.85
N SER A 36 9.11 15.21 9.96
CA SER A 36 8.25 15.73 11.02
C SER A 36 7.36 14.66 11.68
N ASP A 37 6.27 15.07 12.33
CA ASP A 37 5.34 14.23 13.10
C ASP A 37 4.05 13.85 12.33
N SER A 38 3.76 14.49 11.19
CA SER A 38 2.53 14.30 10.44
C SER A 38 2.69 14.50 8.94
N MET A 39 1.97 13.69 8.16
CA MET A 39 1.90 13.82 6.70
C MET A 39 1.33 15.17 6.25
N THR A 40 0.52 15.84 7.08
CA THR A 40 -0.01 17.18 6.76
C THR A 40 1.01 18.28 6.83
N LYS A 41 2.23 18.02 7.32
CA LYS A 41 3.37 18.95 7.21
C LYS A 41 4.13 18.78 5.89
N LEU A 42 3.88 17.67 5.18
CA LEU A 42 4.47 17.37 3.88
C LEU A 42 3.53 17.73 2.74
N LEU A 43 2.23 17.46 2.92
CA LEU A 43 1.19 17.61 1.91
C LEU A 43 0.28 18.80 2.21
N ASP A 44 -0.02 19.59 1.18
CA ASP A 44 -0.96 20.70 1.26
C ASP A 44 -2.40 20.22 1.17
N THR A 45 -3.03 20.05 2.35
CA THR A 45 -4.43 19.61 2.44
C THR A 45 -5.46 20.67 2.04
N SER A 46 -5.03 21.89 1.73
CA SER A 46 -5.94 22.96 1.28
C SER A 46 -6.24 22.90 -0.22
N GLN A 47 -5.41 22.19 -0.99
CA GLN A 47 -5.56 22.02 -2.43
C GLN A 47 -6.24 20.69 -2.78
N LEU A 48 -6.87 20.63 -3.96
CA LEU A 48 -7.66 19.48 -4.39
C LEU A 48 -6.83 18.19 -4.57
N ASP A 49 -5.64 18.32 -5.15
CA ASP A 49 -4.77 17.18 -5.47
C ASP A 49 -3.81 16.81 -4.35
N LEU A 50 -3.87 17.51 -3.20
CA LEU A 50 -3.00 17.29 -2.03
C LEU A 50 -1.50 17.23 -2.42
N PRO A 51 -0.96 18.22 -3.15
CA PRO A 51 0.43 18.19 -3.59
C PRO A 51 1.38 18.33 -2.39
N LEU A 52 2.65 17.94 -2.58
CA LEU A 52 3.69 18.32 -1.63
C LEU A 52 3.78 19.86 -1.54
N PHE A 53 4.03 20.40 -0.34
CA PHE A 53 4.33 21.82 -0.21
C PHE A 53 5.55 22.19 -1.07
N GLU A 54 5.54 23.39 -1.64
CA GLU A 54 6.64 23.83 -2.51
C GLU A 54 7.98 23.85 -1.75
N THR A 55 7.97 24.24 -0.48
CA THR A 55 9.15 24.18 0.40
C THR A 55 9.70 22.77 0.57
N VAL A 56 8.83 21.75 0.58
CA VAL A 56 9.22 20.34 0.65
C VAL A 56 9.83 19.92 -0.69
N ARG A 57 9.20 20.28 -1.82
CA ARG A 57 9.71 19.95 -3.16
C ARG A 57 11.09 20.55 -3.42
N GLU A 58 11.32 21.78 -2.98
CA GLU A 58 12.63 22.44 -3.03
C GLU A 58 13.67 21.66 -2.20
N GLN A 59 13.33 21.25 -0.97
CA GLN A 59 14.22 20.49 -0.08
C GLN A 59 14.57 19.08 -0.58
N LEU A 60 13.70 18.47 -1.39
CA LEU A 60 13.94 17.17 -2.03
C LEU A 60 14.90 17.26 -3.22
N THR A 61 15.15 18.46 -3.75
CA THR A 61 16.04 18.65 -4.89
C THR A 61 17.48 18.78 -4.40
N LEU A 62 18.29 17.75 -4.64
CA LEU A 62 19.70 17.75 -4.26
C LEU A 62 20.51 18.72 -5.13
N THR A 63 21.46 19.44 -4.52
CA THR A 63 22.48 20.17 -5.27
C THR A 63 23.40 19.21 -6.02
N PRO A 64 24.12 19.65 -7.07
CA PRO A 64 25.07 18.79 -7.78
C PRO A 64 26.11 18.13 -6.87
N GLU A 65 26.58 18.84 -5.85
CA GLU A 65 27.52 18.34 -4.85
C GLU A 65 26.91 17.26 -3.95
N GLN A 66 25.70 17.50 -3.43
CA GLN A 66 24.97 16.50 -2.63
C GLN A 66 24.64 15.26 -3.43
N TYR A 67 24.25 15.43 -4.70
CA TYR A 67 23.97 14.32 -5.61
C TYR A 67 25.22 13.46 -5.86
N ALA A 68 26.35 14.10 -6.16
CA ALA A 68 27.62 13.39 -6.37
C ALA A 68 28.05 12.62 -5.11
N HIS A 69 27.89 13.22 -3.92
CA HIS A 69 28.18 12.57 -2.65
C HIS A 69 27.25 11.36 -2.38
N CYS A 70 25.96 11.54 -2.64
CA CYS A 70 24.95 10.49 -2.50
C CYS A 70 25.25 9.29 -3.42
N LEU A 71 25.56 9.56 -4.70
CA LEU A 71 25.91 8.55 -5.68
C LEU A 71 27.14 7.76 -5.25
N ALA A 72 28.24 8.44 -4.90
CA ALA A 72 29.47 7.80 -4.45
C ALA A 72 29.28 6.97 -3.17
N THR A 73 28.37 7.38 -2.29
CA THR A 73 28.02 6.62 -1.09
C THR A 73 27.25 5.35 -1.44
N CYS A 74 26.27 5.43 -2.33
CA CYS A 74 25.51 4.27 -2.80
C CYS A 74 26.41 3.26 -3.53
N GLU A 75 27.29 3.72 -4.41
CA GLU A 75 28.26 2.87 -5.12
C GLU A 75 29.16 2.11 -4.15
N ARG A 76 29.66 2.78 -3.11
CA ARG A 76 30.49 2.15 -2.08
C ARG A 76 29.74 1.07 -1.31
N VAL A 77 28.48 1.32 -0.96
CA VAL A 77 27.64 0.33 -0.26
C VAL A 77 27.42 -0.90 -1.15
N LEU A 78 27.05 -0.69 -2.41
CA LEU A 78 26.77 -1.77 -3.36
C LEU A 78 28.02 -2.56 -3.77
N ALA A 79 29.20 -1.94 -3.77
CA ALA A 79 30.46 -2.61 -4.09
C ALA A 79 30.88 -3.67 -3.06
N THR A 80 30.27 -3.68 -1.87
CA THR A 80 30.59 -4.60 -0.77
C THR A 80 30.20 -6.05 -1.09
N ASP A 81 29.26 -6.27 -2.00
CA ASP A 81 28.80 -7.62 -2.38
C ASP A 81 28.51 -7.71 -3.89
N GLN A 82 29.26 -8.54 -4.60
CA GLN A 82 29.17 -8.71 -6.06
C GLN A 82 28.18 -9.80 -6.48
N THR A 83 27.46 -10.43 -5.55
CA THR A 83 26.57 -11.55 -5.85
C THR A 83 25.31 -11.15 -6.62
N ALA A 84 24.91 -9.87 -6.59
CA ALA A 84 23.76 -9.34 -7.30
C ALA A 84 24.07 -9.11 -8.81
N ARG A 85 24.12 -10.19 -9.60
CA ARG A 85 24.33 -10.15 -11.07
C ARG A 85 23.38 -9.19 -11.79
N TRP A 86 22.15 -9.10 -11.31
CA TRP A 86 21.11 -8.26 -11.87
C TRP A 86 21.46 -6.76 -11.86
N LEU A 87 22.26 -6.33 -10.87
CA LEU A 87 22.77 -4.96 -10.75
C LEU A 87 23.91 -4.72 -11.74
N GLN A 88 24.75 -5.72 -12.00
CA GLN A 88 25.83 -5.66 -13.00
C GLN A 88 25.25 -5.57 -14.42
N GLU A 89 24.16 -6.28 -14.68
CA GLU A 89 23.43 -6.23 -15.96
C GLU A 89 22.74 -4.87 -16.19
N ASN A 90 22.54 -4.08 -15.14
CA ASN A 90 21.84 -2.79 -15.17
C ASN A 90 22.67 -1.65 -14.56
N PRO A 91 23.76 -1.21 -15.21
CA PRO A 91 24.67 -0.20 -14.65
C PRO A 91 23.98 1.15 -14.41
N ASP A 92 22.99 1.50 -15.21
CA ASP A 92 22.25 2.76 -15.06
C ASP A 92 21.19 2.73 -13.94
N TRP A 93 20.93 1.58 -13.34
CA TRP A 93 19.82 1.41 -12.39
C TRP A 93 19.94 2.33 -11.18
N LEU A 94 21.15 2.46 -10.63
CA LEU A 94 21.39 3.32 -9.47
C LEU A 94 21.13 4.80 -9.81
N VAL A 95 21.66 5.26 -10.95
CA VAL A 95 21.48 6.63 -11.43
C VAL A 95 19.99 6.92 -11.68
N LYS A 96 19.29 6.02 -12.37
CA LYS A 96 17.84 6.14 -12.61
C LYS A 96 17.05 6.16 -11.29
N THR A 97 17.41 5.32 -10.33
CA THR A 97 16.77 5.27 -9.02
C THR A 97 16.93 6.57 -8.26
N LEU A 98 18.14 7.16 -8.24
CA LEU A 98 18.40 8.42 -7.56
C LEU A 98 17.72 9.61 -8.27
N GLN A 99 17.75 9.65 -9.60
CA GLN A 99 17.04 10.68 -10.39
C GLN A 99 15.53 10.62 -10.20
N HIS A 100 14.97 9.40 -10.07
CA HIS A 100 13.54 9.20 -9.86
C HIS A 100 13.11 9.31 -8.40
N ALA A 101 14.04 9.40 -7.44
CA ALA A 101 13.73 9.41 -6.01
C ALA A 101 12.74 10.52 -5.57
N PRO A 102 12.83 11.78 -6.07
CA PRO A 102 11.83 12.81 -5.75
C PRO A 102 10.41 12.44 -6.20
N VAL A 103 10.29 11.83 -7.38
CA VAL A 103 9.00 11.39 -7.94
C VAL A 103 8.47 10.18 -7.17
N ALA A 104 9.33 9.22 -6.85
CA ALA A 104 8.97 8.07 -6.04
C ALA A 104 8.51 8.46 -4.62
N PHE A 105 9.12 9.49 -4.03
CA PHE A 105 8.71 10.04 -2.74
C PHE A 105 7.29 10.61 -2.80
N ASP A 106 6.99 11.40 -3.84
CA ASP A 106 5.66 11.95 -4.06
C ASP A 106 4.61 10.85 -4.29
N GLN A 107 4.93 9.85 -5.12
CA GLN A 107 4.05 8.71 -5.38
C GLN A 107 3.81 7.85 -4.13
N ALA A 108 4.79 7.74 -3.23
CA ALA A 108 4.59 7.04 -1.95
C ALA A 108 3.53 7.71 -1.07
N CYS A 109 3.19 8.99 -1.31
CA CYS A 109 2.10 9.68 -0.63
C CYS A 109 0.70 9.35 -1.20
N ASP A 110 0.59 8.70 -2.37
CA ASP A 110 -0.69 8.52 -3.07
C ASP A 110 -1.71 7.75 -2.24
N ARG A 111 -1.30 6.69 -1.53
CA ARG A 111 -2.24 5.94 -0.69
C ARG A 111 -2.80 6.77 0.46
N TRP A 112 -1.97 7.62 1.07
CA TRP A 112 -2.44 8.56 2.07
C TRP A 112 -3.42 9.57 1.46
N ARG A 113 -3.14 10.08 0.25
CA ARG A 113 -4.07 10.97 -0.48
C ARG A 113 -5.40 10.29 -0.74
N GLU A 114 -5.38 9.04 -1.20
CA GLU A 114 -6.58 8.24 -1.46
C GLU A 114 -7.42 8.06 -0.18
N LEU A 115 -6.78 7.74 0.95
CA LEU A 115 -7.45 7.63 2.25
C LEU A 115 -8.03 8.96 2.72
N PHE A 116 -7.28 10.05 2.58
CA PHE A 116 -7.72 11.38 2.99
C PHE A 116 -8.93 11.85 2.17
N VAL A 117 -8.86 11.73 0.83
CA VAL A 117 -9.97 12.07 -0.07
C VAL A 117 -11.19 11.19 0.20
N ALA A 118 -11.01 9.89 0.45
CA ALA A 118 -12.12 9.00 0.79
C ALA A 118 -12.80 9.41 2.10
N ALA A 119 -12.02 9.74 3.13
CA ALA A 119 -12.56 10.20 4.42
C ALA A 119 -13.24 11.57 4.29
N ASP A 120 -12.68 12.50 3.52
CA ASP A 120 -13.27 13.82 3.28
C ASP A 120 -14.58 13.75 2.50
N ARG A 121 -14.64 12.88 1.49
CA ARG A 121 -15.85 12.58 0.75
C ARG A 121 -16.93 11.98 1.66
N GLN A 122 -16.58 10.98 2.47
CA GLN A 122 -17.51 10.39 3.44
C GLN A 122 -18.08 11.45 4.39
N LEU A 123 -17.23 12.37 4.87
CA LEU A 123 -17.63 13.45 5.75
C LEU A 123 -18.61 14.43 5.07
N THR A 124 -18.30 14.82 3.84
CA THR A 124 -19.12 15.76 3.05
C THR A 124 -20.48 15.15 2.71
N GLU A 125 -20.51 13.88 2.27
CA GLU A 125 -21.76 13.16 1.99
C GLU A 125 -22.64 13.02 3.25
N ALA A 126 -22.03 12.69 4.40
CA ALA A 126 -22.74 12.59 5.67
C ALA A 126 -23.31 13.93 6.13
N ARG A 127 -22.52 15.01 6.08
CA ARG A 127 -22.97 16.37 6.40
C ARG A 127 -24.15 16.80 5.54
N ALA A 128 -24.08 16.58 4.22
CA ALA A 128 -25.16 16.93 3.31
C ALA A 128 -26.50 16.23 3.64
N ILE A 129 -26.46 15.00 4.16
CA ILE A 129 -27.67 14.28 4.61
C ILE A 129 -28.20 14.90 5.90
N ILE A 130 -27.33 15.19 6.87
CA ILE A 130 -27.70 15.81 8.14
C ILE A 130 -28.31 17.19 7.90
N ASP A 131 -27.67 18.03 7.08
CA ASP A 131 -28.16 19.38 6.76
C ASP A 131 -29.54 19.34 6.08
N ARG A 132 -29.75 18.37 5.17
CA ARG A 132 -31.04 18.15 4.51
C ARG A 132 -32.14 17.74 5.50
N SER A 133 -31.80 17.04 6.58
CA SER A 133 -32.76 16.59 7.59
C SER A 133 -33.39 17.75 8.38
N TYR A 134 -32.70 18.89 8.49
CA TYR A 134 -33.25 20.12 9.07
C TYR A 134 -34.17 20.88 8.10
N GLN A 135 -34.03 20.64 6.79
CA GLN A 135 -34.84 21.30 5.75
C GLN A 135 -36.09 20.50 5.39
N ARG A 136 -36.06 19.17 5.55
CA ARG A 136 -37.14 18.26 5.17
C ARG A 136 -37.28 17.13 6.18
N LYS A 137 -38.51 16.68 6.43
CA LYS A 137 -38.77 15.52 7.28
C LYS A 137 -38.16 14.27 6.64
N MET A 138 -37.07 13.78 7.21
CA MET A 138 -36.37 12.56 6.79
C MET A 138 -36.58 11.44 7.81
N ASP A 139 -36.30 10.21 7.41
CA ASP A 139 -36.31 9.06 8.33
C ASP A 139 -35.19 9.21 9.37
N GLN A 140 -35.55 9.11 10.66
CA GLN A 140 -34.61 9.23 11.77
C GLN A 140 -33.49 8.19 11.69
N LYS A 141 -33.73 7.03 11.10
CA LYS A 141 -32.68 6.01 10.92
C LYS A 141 -31.60 6.48 9.95
N GLN A 142 -31.98 7.17 8.87
CA GLN A 142 -31.02 7.70 7.90
C GLN A 142 -30.17 8.82 8.50
N VAL A 143 -30.77 9.68 9.34
CA VAL A 143 -30.04 10.74 10.03
C VAL A 143 -29.01 10.17 11.00
N LYS A 144 -29.41 9.21 11.85
CA LYS A 144 -28.49 8.53 12.77
C LYS A 144 -27.34 7.81 12.06
N GLU A 145 -27.63 7.19 10.92
CA GLU A 145 -26.59 6.56 10.09
C GLU A 145 -25.61 7.60 9.51
N ALA A 146 -26.11 8.76 9.08
CA ALA A 146 -25.27 9.84 8.61
C ALA A 146 -24.40 10.43 9.73
N GLU A 147 -24.95 10.62 10.94
CA GLU A 147 -24.18 11.04 12.13
C GLU A 147 -23.06 10.04 12.45
N ARG A 148 -23.35 8.73 12.40
CA ARG A 148 -22.33 7.68 12.58
C ARG A 148 -21.22 7.78 11.53
N ARG A 149 -21.57 7.92 10.25
CA ARG A 149 -20.59 8.07 9.15
C ARG A 149 -19.76 9.34 9.27
N GLN A 150 -20.36 10.44 9.73
CA GLN A 150 -19.66 11.69 10.00
C GLN A 150 -18.61 11.49 11.10
N ASN A 151 -18.98 10.87 12.23
CA ASN A 151 -18.07 10.61 13.34
C ASN A 151 -16.93 9.67 12.94
N GLU A 152 -17.23 8.61 12.19
CA GLU A 152 -16.20 7.72 11.63
C GLU A 152 -15.20 8.47 10.74
N ALA A 153 -15.69 9.36 9.86
CA ALA A 153 -14.83 10.14 8.97
C ALA A 153 -13.93 11.11 9.74
N TYR A 154 -14.43 11.77 10.79
CA TYR A 154 -13.59 12.60 11.66
C TYR A 154 -12.48 11.78 12.31
N ARG A 155 -12.77 10.58 12.80
CA ARG A 155 -11.78 9.69 13.42
C ARG A 155 -10.71 9.26 12.41
N GLN A 156 -11.11 8.88 11.20
CA GLN A 156 -10.17 8.55 10.12
C GLN A 156 -9.25 9.73 9.82
N LYS A 157 -9.80 10.94 9.62
CA LYS A 157 -8.97 12.14 9.38
C LYS A 157 -8.04 12.44 10.55
N SER A 158 -8.50 12.28 11.79
CA SER A 158 -7.66 12.50 12.97
C SER A 158 -6.45 11.56 13.03
N LEU A 159 -6.66 10.27 12.70
CA LEU A 159 -5.58 9.28 12.60
C LEU A 159 -4.62 9.58 11.45
N LEU A 160 -5.15 9.91 10.27
CA LEU A 160 -4.35 10.23 9.08
C LEU A 160 -3.47 11.46 9.30
N CYS A 161 -3.96 12.45 10.05
CA CYS A 161 -3.27 13.70 10.33
C CYS A 161 -2.47 13.69 11.63
N ASN A 162 -2.43 12.57 12.38
CA ASN A 162 -1.83 12.46 13.71
C ASN A 162 -2.24 13.61 14.67
N SER A 163 -3.48 14.09 14.56
CA SER A 163 -3.96 15.26 15.31
C SER A 163 -4.60 14.93 16.67
N GLY A 164 -4.87 13.65 16.93
CA GLY A 164 -5.34 13.16 18.23
C GLY A 164 -4.17 13.04 19.20
N GLY A 165 -4.15 13.84 20.27
CA GLY A 165 -3.04 13.93 21.24
C GLY A 165 -2.68 12.67 22.06
N SER A 166 -3.23 11.50 21.73
CA SER A 166 -2.91 10.23 22.38
C SER A 166 -2.08 9.34 21.46
N GLY A 167 -0.75 9.35 21.63
CA GLY A 167 0.14 8.38 21.00
C GLY A 167 0.78 8.80 19.68
N GLN A 168 1.36 10.01 19.61
CA GLN A 168 2.10 10.58 18.46
C GLN A 168 3.24 9.71 17.89
N GLY A 169 3.55 8.53 18.46
CA GLY A 169 4.56 7.60 17.96
C GLY A 169 4.06 6.21 17.56
N ASP A 170 2.79 5.87 17.84
CA ASP A 170 2.24 4.51 17.65
C ASP A 170 1.29 4.36 16.47
N THR A 171 1.00 5.44 15.75
CA THR A 171 0.15 5.38 14.55
C THR A 171 0.94 4.94 13.32
N ASP A 172 0.30 4.16 12.45
CA ASP A 172 0.84 3.76 11.13
C ASP A 172 1.08 4.95 10.18
N PHE A 173 0.56 6.13 10.52
CA PHE A 173 0.69 7.37 9.74
C PHE A 173 1.77 8.32 10.27
N TYR A 174 2.56 7.90 11.27
CA TYR A 174 3.81 8.60 11.57
C TYR A 174 4.72 8.56 10.32
N PRO A 175 5.20 9.69 9.77
CA PRO A 175 5.80 9.74 8.44
C PRO A 175 6.90 8.69 8.16
N TYR A 176 7.85 8.50 9.07
CA TYR A 176 8.89 7.47 8.88
C TYR A 176 8.31 6.04 8.81
N ARG A 177 7.33 5.73 9.66
CA ARG A 177 6.65 4.42 9.66
C ARG A 177 5.77 4.25 8.42
N TYR A 178 5.11 5.32 8.00
CA TYR A 178 4.30 5.35 6.78
C TYR A 178 5.15 5.07 5.54
N PHE A 179 6.23 5.84 5.31
CA PHE A 179 7.10 5.63 4.15
C PHE A 179 7.81 4.28 4.17
N ALA A 180 8.10 3.72 5.35
CA ALA A 180 8.60 2.36 5.47
C ALA A 180 7.54 1.32 5.05
N SER A 181 6.29 1.52 5.48
CA SER A 181 5.15 0.67 5.09
C SER A 181 4.82 0.79 3.61
N GLU A 182 4.98 1.97 3.00
CA GLU A 182 4.82 2.15 1.55
C GLU A 182 6.04 1.69 0.75
N GLY A 183 7.10 1.22 1.43
CA GLY A 183 8.28 0.65 0.78
C GLY A 183 9.20 1.68 0.14
N PHE A 184 9.04 2.97 0.46
CA PHE A 184 9.99 4.01 0.10
C PHE A 184 11.21 3.98 1.04
N LEU A 185 10.98 3.79 2.34
CA LEU A 185 12.03 3.58 3.34
C LEU A 185 12.14 2.09 3.71
N PRO A 186 13.29 1.65 4.25
CA PRO A 186 13.42 0.30 4.76
C PRO A 186 12.53 0.10 6.00
N GLY A 187 11.68 -0.93 5.97
CA GLY A 187 10.83 -1.33 7.08
C GLY A 187 11.13 -2.76 7.49
N TYR A 188 11.77 -2.95 8.65
CA TYR A 188 12.18 -4.29 9.12
C TYR A 188 11.11 -5.01 9.94
N ASN A 189 10.18 -4.27 10.53
CA ASN A 189 9.11 -4.81 11.39
C ASN A 189 7.71 -4.71 10.79
N PHE A 190 7.55 -4.13 9.59
CA PHE A 190 6.24 -3.82 9.03
C PHE A 190 6.04 -4.44 7.64
N PRO A 191 4.85 -4.99 7.34
CA PRO A 191 4.55 -5.48 6.01
C PRO A 191 4.66 -4.35 4.98
N ARG A 192 5.40 -4.60 3.91
CA ARG A 192 5.50 -3.67 2.78
C ARG A 192 4.20 -3.65 1.98
N LEU A 193 3.74 -2.44 1.67
CA LEU A 193 2.51 -2.12 0.97
C LEU A 193 1.30 -2.89 1.55
N PRO A 194 0.98 -2.72 2.85
CA PRO A 194 -0.05 -3.50 3.51
C PRO A 194 -1.45 -3.13 3.02
N VAL A 195 -2.38 -4.07 3.15
CA VAL A 195 -3.80 -3.76 3.08
C VAL A 195 -4.23 -3.33 4.49
N ARG A 196 -4.97 -2.24 4.58
CA ARG A 196 -5.43 -1.68 5.85
C ARG A 196 -6.92 -1.91 6.04
N SER A 197 -7.36 -2.05 7.29
CA SER A 197 -8.77 -2.14 7.67
C SER A 197 -9.07 -1.10 8.75
N PHE A 198 -10.06 -0.23 8.52
CA PHE A 198 -10.50 0.69 9.56
C PHE A 198 -11.46 -0.01 10.54
N LEU A 199 -11.09 -0.02 11.81
CA LEU A 199 -11.84 -0.62 12.92
C LEU A 199 -12.46 0.50 13.79
N PRO A 200 -13.79 0.70 13.76
CA PRO A 200 -14.45 1.71 14.57
C PRO A 200 -14.60 1.25 16.03
N SER A 201 -14.16 2.05 17.02
CA SER A 201 -14.36 1.76 18.45
C SER A 201 -15.42 2.68 19.09
N ASP A 202 -16.04 2.25 20.19
CA ASP A 202 -17.10 3.01 20.86
C ASP A 202 -16.57 4.24 21.62
N HIS A 203 -15.35 4.17 22.16
CA HIS A 203 -14.77 5.20 23.03
C HIS A 203 -14.04 6.31 22.27
N ASP A 204 -14.65 6.79 21.19
CA ASP A 204 -14.10 7.84 20.31
C ASP A 204 -12.75 7.53 19.64
N ARG A 205 -12.32 6.27 19.73
CA ARG A 205 -11.13 5.77 19.06
C ARG A 205 -11.49 5.06 17.77
N GLY A 206 -10.58 5.09 16.82
CA GLY A 206 -10.56 4.23 15.66
C GLY A 206 -9.13 3.74 15.48
N GLU A 207 -8.97 2.60 14.84
CA GLU A 207 -7.65 2.04 14.55
C GLU A 207 -7.59 1.58 13.10
N PHE A 208 -6.43 1.71 12.48
CA PHE A 208 -6.14 1.03 11.22
C PHE A 208 -5.35 -0.24 11.52
N LEU A 209 -5.94 -1.39 11.18
CA LEU A 209 -5.26 -2.66 11.25
C LEU A 209 -4.55 -2.92 9.92
N SER A 210 -3.22 -2.96 9.94
CA SER A 210 -2.38 -3.26 8.77
C SER A 210 -2.07 -4.75 8.68
N ARG A 211 -2.32 -5.36 7.52
CA ARG A 211 -2.00 -6.76 7.23
C ARG A 211 -1.15 -6.91 5.96
N PRO A 212 -0.18 -7.85 5.94
CA PRO A 212 0.49 -8.23 4.70
C PRO A 212 -0.55 -8.68 3.66
N ARG A 213 -0.33 -8.34 2.38
CA ARG A 213 -1.28 -8.61 1.29
C ARG A 213 -1.76 -10.06 1.21
N PHE A 214 -0.86 -11.02 1.39
CA PHE A 214 -1.21 -12.45 1.30
C PHE A 214 -2.18 -12.90 2.41
N LEU A 215 -2.04 -12.37 3.63
CA LEU A 215 -2.99 -12.61 4.71
C LEU A 215 -4.27 -11.81 4.50
N ALA A 216 -4.14 -10.56 4.09
CA ALA A 216 -5.28 -9.67 3.84
C ALA A 216 -6.23 -10.22 2.78
N LEU A 217 -5.76 -10.90 1.74
CA LEU A 217 -6.66 -11.54 0.76
C LEU A 217 -7.63 -12.54 1.40
N ARG A 218 -7.18 -13.24 2.45
CA ARG A 218 -7.98 -14.24 3.17
C ARG A 218 -8.74 -13.65 4.34
N GLU A 219 -8.14 -12.71 5.07
CA GLU A 219 -8.74 -12.07 6.25
C GLU A 219 -9.72 -10.98 5.85
N PHE A 220 -9.32 -10.14 4.89
CA PHE A 220 -10.03 -8.90 4.53
C PHE A 220 -11.05 -9.07 3.40
N GLY A 221 -11.37 -10.31 3.03
CA GLY A 221 -12.39 -10.60 2.02
C GLY A 221 -13.79 -10.10 2.40
N PRO A 222 -14.66 -9.82 1.42
CA PRO A 222 -16.04 -9.39 1.69
C PRO A 222 -16.77 -10.31 2.68
N ASP A 223 -17.57 -9.73 3.57
CA ASP A 223 -18.36 -10.44 4.60
C ASP A 223 -17.56 -11.24 5.65
N ASN A 224 -16.23 -11.29 5.57
CA ASN A 224 -15.40 -11.86 6.62
C ASN A 224 -15.51 -11.08 7.93
N VAL A 225 -15.12 -11.76 9.01
CA VAL A 225 -15.14 -11.22 10.36
C VAL A 225 -13.73 -11.21 10.93
N ILE A 226 -13.30 -10.04 11.34
CA ILE A 226 -12.03 -9.81 12.02
C ILE A 226 -12.29 -9.76 13.52
N TYR A 227 -11.49 -10.48 14.29
CA TYR A 227 -11.46 -10.40 15.75
C TYR A 227 -10.27 -9.56 16.17
N HIS A 228 -10.52 -8.45 16.87
CA HIS A 228 -9.47 -7.53 17.32
C HIS A 228 -9.86 -6.92 18.67
N GLU A 229 -8.96 -6.99 19.65
CA GLU A 229 -9.16 -6.46 21.02
C GLU A 229 -10.51 -6.85 21.66
N GLY A 230 -10.90 -8.13 21.54
CA GLY A 230 -12.15 -8.63 22.10
C GLY A 230 -13.43 -8.20 21.36
N ASN A 231 -13.28 -7.46 20.26
CA ASN A 231 -14.39 -7.02 19.41
C ASN A 231 -14.42 -7.78 18.08
N LYS A 232 -15.61 -7.96 17.52
CA LYS A 232 -15.82 -8.55 16.19
C LYS A 232 -16.20 -7.47 15.19
N TYR A 233 -15.55 -7.49 14.03
CA TYR A 233 -15.74 -6.52 12.97
C TYR A 233 -16.04 -7.25 11.67
N LYS A 234 -17.21 -7.00 11.09
CA LYS A 234 -17.56 -7.53 9.76
C LYS A 234 -17.09 -6.57 8.69
N ILE A 235 -16.51 -7.10 7.63
CA ILE A 235 -16.09 -6.32 6.46
C ILE A 235 -17.31 -6.02 5.62
N THR A 236 -17.57 -4.73 5.40
CA THR A 236 -18.80 -4.26 4.74
C THR A 236 -18.54 -3.64 3.38
N ARG A 237 -17.37 -3.04 3.18
CA ARG A 237 -17.03 -2.35 1.93
C ARG A 237 -15.52 -2.24 1.75
N THR A 238 -15.12 -2.14 0.49
CA THR A 238 -13.77 -1.74 0.09
C THR A 238 -13.77 -0.26 -0.27
N LEU A 239 -12.79 0.49 0.24
CA LEU A 239 -12.58 1.88 -0.12
C LEU A 239 -11.84 1.91 -1.46
N LEU A 240 -12.60 2.14 -2.53
CA LEU A 240 -12.01 2.39 -3.83
C LEU A 240 -11.48 3.82 -3.87
N PRO A 241 -10.26 4.05 -4.39
CA PRO A 241 -9.72 5.39 -4.58
C PRO A 241 -10.67 6.30 -5.37
N ALA A 242 -10.59 7.60 -5.13
CA ALA A 242 -11.35 8.59 -5.88
C ALA A 242 -11.02 8.51 -7.39
N GLY A 243 -12.06 8.54 -8.23
CA GLY A 243 -11.98 8.34 -9.68
C GLY A 243 -13.16 7.51 -10.20
N SER A 244 -13.33 7.43 -11.51
CA SER A 244 -14.34 6.52 -12.09
C SER A 244 -13.95 5.08 -11.78
N SER A 245 -14.80 4.35 -11.05
CA SER A 245 -14.61 2.95 -10.67
C SER A 245 -14.22 2.04 -11.84
N GLN A 246 -14.69 2.36 -13.05
CA GLN A 246 -14.37 1.66 -14.30
C GLN A 246 -12.90 1.75 -14.72
N LYS A 247 -12.17 2.82 -14.37
CA LYS A 247 -10.74 2.99 -14.73
C LYS A 247 -9.79 2.19 -13.84
N ARG A 248 -10.29 1.61 -12.75
CA ARG A 248 -9.48 0.84 -11.78
C ARG A 248 -9.60 -0.68 -11.99
N PHE A 249 -10.61 -1.13 -12.75
CA PHE A 249 -10.66 -2.51 -13.17
C PHE A 249 -9.67 -2.72 -14.29
N PHE A 250 -8.78 -3.67 -14.11
CA PHE A 250 -7.86 -4.11 -15.14
C PHE A 250 -8.24 -5.49 -15.65
N ARG A 251 -7.74 -5.78 -16.85
CA ARG A 251 -7.88 -7.09 -17.48
C ARG A 251 -6.55 -7.83 -17.33
N ALA A 252 -6.62 -9.13 -17.11
CA ALA A 252 -5.43 -9.98 -17.17
C ALA A 252 -5.73 -11.30 -17.89
N GLN A 253 -4.73 -11.81 -18.59
CA GLN A 253 -4.76 -13.15 -19.16
C GLN A 253 -3.84 -14.06 -18.36
N LEU A 254 -4.38 -15.16 -17.87
CA LEU A 254 -3.66 -16.18 -17.13
C LEU A 254 -3.35 -17.35 -18.08
N CYS A 255 -2.08 -17.74 -18.17
CA CYS A 255 -1.69 -18.98 -18.82
C CYS A 255 -1.97 -20.16 -17.88
N LYS A 256 -2.85 -21.09 -18.29
CA LYS A 256 -3.18 -22.31 -17.52
C LYS A 256 -2.07 -23.35 -17.54
N VAL A 257 -1.10 -23.24 -18.45
CA VAL A 257 0.01 -24.20 -18.59
C VAL A 257 1.15 -23.89 -17.63
N CYS A 258 1.61 -22.63 -17.58
CA CYS A 258 2.74 -22.25 -16.73
C CYS A 258 2.38 -21.35 -15.53
N GLY A 259 1.12 -20.89 -15.42
CA GLY A 259 0.66 -20.01 -14.33
C GLY A 259 1.08 -18.55 -14.45
N HIS A 260 1.66 -18.14 -15.59
CA HIS A 260 2.09 -16.76 -15.83
C HIS A 260 0.89 -15.83 -16.09
N LEU A 261 0.91 -14.65 -15.45
CA LEU A 261 -0.14 -13.64 -15.54
C LEU A 261 0.31 -12.47 -16.43
N HIS A 262 -0.43 -12.22 -17.50
CA HIS A 262 -0.27 -11.06 -18.38
C HIS A 262 -1.26 -9.97 -17.99
N LYS A 263 -0.78 -8.83 -17.51
CA LYS A 263 -1.63 -7.68 -17.13
C LYS A 263 -1.81 -6.70 -18.29
N ASP A 264 -3.00 -6.07 -18.34
CA ASP A 264 -3.34 -4.89 -19.16
C ASP A 264 -3.24 -5.03 -20.68
N GLN A 265 -2.79 -6.19 -21.18
CA GLN A 265 -2.59 -6.44 -22.59
C GLN A 265 -3.07 -7.85 -22.98
N THR A 266 -3.53 -7.96 -24.22
CA THR A 266 -3.90 -9.26 -24.81
C THR A 266 -2.71 -9.79 -25.57
N TYR A 267 -2.25 -10.98 -25.20
CA TYR A 267 -1.14 -11.66 -25.83
C TYR A 267 -1.65 -12.88 -26.61
N HIS A 268 -1.05 -13.15 -27.76
CA HIS A 268 -1.35 -14.37 -28.53
C HIS A 268 -0.54 -15.58 -28.05
N LEU A 269 0.66 -15.33 -27.50
CA LEU A 269 1.59 -16.33 -26.99
C LEU A 269 1.97 -15.96 -25.55
N CYS A 270 2.09 -16.97 -24.68
CA CYS A 270 2.59 -16.73 -23.35
C CYS A 270 4.05 -16.33 -23.40
N GLU A 271 4.40 -15.16 -22.86
CA GLU A 271 5.79 -14.68 -22.85
C GLU A 271 6.76 -15.63 -22.13
N ASN A 272 6.28 -16.42 -21.17
CA ASN A 272 7.11 -17.37 -20.45
C ASN A 272 7.30 -18.69 -21.20
N CYS A 273 6.21 -19.41 -21.47
CA CYS A 273 6.27 -20.78 -22.03
C CYS A 273 6.00 -20.85 -23.54
N GLN A 274 5.76 -19.70 -24.20
CA GLN A 274 5.48 -19.57 -25.63
C GLN A 274 4.26 -20.37 -26.12
N THR A 275 3.41 -20.86 -25.22
CA THR A 275 2.17 -21.56 -25.58
C THR A 275 1.15 -20.57 -26.14
N PRO A 276 0.42 -20.93 -27.22
CA PRO A 276 -0.69 -20.13 -27.72
C PRO A 276 -1.76 -19.90 -26.64
N LEU A 277 -2.05 -18.63 -26.35
CA LEU A 277 -3.07 -18.22 -25.37
C LEU A 277 -4.47 -18.25 -26.01
N GLN A 278 -4.85 -19.41 -26.51
CA GLN A 278 -6.22 -19.70 -26.97
C GLN A 278 -7.11 -20.07 -25.77
N THR A 279 -8.43 -20.10 -25.98
CA THR A 279 -9.46 -20.29 -24.93
C THR A 279 -9.22 -21.51 -24.03
N GLU A 280 -8.57 -22.56 -24.52
CA GLU A 280 -8.27 -23.77 -23.75
C GLU A 280 -7.06 -23.60 -22.80
N HIS A 281 -6.05 -22.84 -23.20
CA HIS A 281 -4.79 -22.67 -22.47
C HIS A 281 -4.67 -21.33 -21.74
N ALA A 282 -5.66 -20.45 -21.91
CA ALA A 282 -5.72 -19.15 -21.28
C ALA A 282 -7.06 -18.90 -20.57
N GLU A 283 -7.00 -18.19 -19.45
CA GLU A 283 -8.18 -17.64 -18.78
C GLU A 283 -8.11 -16.12 -18.83
N THR A 284 -9.13 -15.47 -19.37
CA THR A 284 -9.17 -13.99 -19.42
C THR A 284 -10.07 -13.48 -18.30
N LEU A 285 -9.47 -12.74 -17.37
CA LEU A 285 -10.11 -12.10 -16.23
C LEU A 285 -10.33 -10.62 -16.58
N ILE A 286 -11.57 -10.15 -16.60
CA ILE A 286 -11.92 -8.81 -17.11
C ILE A 286 -12.29 -7.77 -16.05
N HIS A 287 -12.50 -8.20 -14.81
CA HIS A 287 -12.94 -7.36 -13.69
C HIS A 287 -12.03 -7.55 -12.48
N LEU A 288 -10.72 -7.44 -12.68
CA LEU A 288 -9.76 -7.49 -11.59
C LEU A 288 -9.54 -6.09 -11.03
N PHE A 289 -9.41 -5.97 -9.72
CA PHE A 289 -8.99 -4.73 -9.06
C PHE A 289 -8.03 -5.08 -7.92
N GLU A 290 -7.11 -4.16 -7.61
CA GLU A 290 -6.22 -4.33 -6.47
C GLU A 290 -7.02 -4.21 -5.17
N MET A 291 -6.84 -5.17 -4.25
CA MET A 291 -7.45 -5.08 -2.92
C MET A 291 -6.88 -3.86 -2.17
N SER A 292 -7.72 -2.85 -2.02
CA SER A 292 -7.41 -1.62 -1.28
C SER A 292 -7.90 -1.69 0.16
N THR A 293 -7.78 -0.58 0.88
CA THR A 293 -8.25 -0.45 2.26
C THR A 293 -9.71 -0.85 2.40
N VAL A 294 -10.02 -1.67 3.40
CA VAL A 294 -11.40 -2.09 3.71
C VAL A 294 -11.95 -1.31 4.89
N ALA A 295 -13.27 -1.14 4.91
CA ALA A 295 -13.98 -0.59 6.06
C ALA A 295 -14.84 -1.67 6.70
N THR A 296 -14.92 -1.61 8.02
CA THR A 296 -15.61 -2.59 8.82
C THR A 296 -16.75 -1.98 9.61
N GLN A 297 -17.65 -2.84 10.06
CA GLN A 297 -18.70 -2.50 11.00
C GLN A 297 -18.64 -3.47 12.18
N ARG A 298 -18.74 -2.95 13.40
CA ARG A 298 -18.79 -3.77 14.60
C ARG A 298 -20.05 -4.63 14.64
N VAL A 299 -19.91 -5.88 15.07
CA VAL A 299 -21.01 -6.85 15.20
C VAL A 299 -20.94 -7.52 16.57
N GLU A 300 -22.04 -7.50 17.32
CA GLU A 300 -22.08 -8.02 18.70
C GLU A 300 -22.41 -9.52 18.79
N ARG A 301 -23.18 -10.05 17.84
CA ARG A 301 -23.60 -11.46 17.83
C ARG A 301 -23.25 -12.10 16.51
N ILE A 302 -22.41 -13.12 16.59
CA ILE A 302 -22.28 -14.15 15.57
C ILE A 302 -22.57 -15.43 16.34
N THR A 303 -23.69 -16.08 16.03
CA THR A 303 -23.97 -17.42 16.55
C THR A 303 -22.95 -18.39 15.95
N CYS A 304 -22.62 -19.48 16.64
CA CYS A 304 -21.66 -20.48 16.12
C CYS A 304 -22.07 -20.99 14.72
N GLU A 305 -23.37 -21.07 14.43
CA GLU A 305 -23.90 -21.40 13.09
C GLU A 305 -23.60 -20.33 12.02
N GLU A 306 -23.60 -19.04 12.37
CA GLU A 306 -23.18 -17.97 11.45
C GLU A 306 -21.68 -18.01 11.19
N GLU A 307 -20.87 -18.43 12.17
CA GLU A 307 -19.42 -18.60 12.00
C GLU A 307 -19.10 -19.80 11.10
N GLU A 308 -19.83 -20.91 11.24
CA GLU A 308 -19.66 -22.13 10.45
C GLU A 308 -20.19 -21.97 9.01
N ARG A 309 -21.31 -21.26 8.80
CA ARG A 309 -21.84 -20.92 7.46
C ARG A 309 -21.04 -19.84 6.72
N ARG A 310 -20.32 -18.96 7.43
CA ARG A 310 -19.49 -17.90 6.84
C ARG A 310 -18.07 -18.34 6.50
N ARG A 311 -17.67 -19.58 6.82
CA ARG A 311 -16.47 -20.21 6.24
C ARG A 311 -16.65 -20.58 4.75
N GLN A 312 -17.33 -19.73 3.97
CA GLN A 312 -17.20 -19.78 2.52
C GLN A 312 -15.81 -19.25 2.18
N GLY A 313 -14.84 -20.15 2.14
CA GLY A 313 -13.47 -19.80 1.77
C GLY A 313 -13.48 -19.18 0.38
N PHE A 314 -12.78 -18.07 0.21
CA PHE A 314 -12.43 -17.58 -1.11
C PHE A 314 -11.54 -18.61 -1.80
N THR A 315 -11.75 -18.83 -3.09
CA THR A 315 -10.79 -19.58 -3.91
C THR A 315 -9.59 -18.66 -4.13
N VAL A 316 -8.47 -19.01 -3.49
CA VAL A 316 -7.22 -18.27 -3.63
C VAL A 316 -6.31 -19.05 -4.56
N THR A 317 -5.95 -18.45 -5.68
CA THR A 317 -4.95 -18.97 -6.61
C THR A 317 -3.73 -18.05 -6.62
N THR A 318 -2.55 -18.62 -6.82
CA THR A 318 -1.29 -17.87 -6.90
C THR A 318 -0.77 -17.92 -8.33
N HIS A 319 -0.56 -16.73 -8.89
CA HIS A 319 -0.03 -16.55 -10.24
C HIS A 319 1.10 -15.54 -10.17
N TYR A 320 2.03 -15.61 -11.11
CA TYR A 320 3.23 -14.79 -11.10
C TYR A 320 3.43 -14.10 -12.45
N GLN A 321 4.18 -13.00 -12.42
CA GLN A 321 4.67 -12.31 -13.60
C GLN A 321 6.14 -12.01 -13.33
N PHE A 322 7.03 -12.43 -14.23
CA PHE A 322 8.45 -12.09 -14.11
C PHE A 322 8.66 -10.59 -14.31
N ALA A 323 9.61 -10.02 -13.58
CA ALA A 323 10.08 -8.67 -13.85
C ALA A 323 10.64 -8.60 -15.28
N ARG A 324 10.55 -7.42 -15.91
CA ARG A 324 11.10 -7.18 -17.24
C ARG A 324 12.35 -6.32 -17.16
N ASP A 325 13.28 -6.60 -18.05
CA ASP A 325 14.44 -5.77 -18.36
C ASP A 325 14.44 -5.41 -19.85
N GLN A 326 15.40 -4.59 -20.30
CA GLN A 326 15.56 -4.19 -21.71
C GLN A 326 15.71 -5.40 -22.66
N SER A 327 16.21 -6.53 -22.15
CA SER A 327 16.43 -7.78 -22.89
C SER A 327 15.26 -8.77 -22.85
N GLY A 328 14.20 -8.52 -22.06
CA GLY A 328 13.04 -9.41 -21.94
C GLY A 328 12.65 -9.73 -20.49
N LEU A 329 12.06 -10.91 -20.25
CA LEU A 329 11.71 -11.36 -18.89
C LEU A 329 12.97 -11.70 -18.11
N ARG A 330 13.14 -11.12 -16.92
CA ARG A 330 14.20 -11.46 -15.96
C ARG A 330 13.91 -12.84 -15.37
N ARG A 331 14.49 -13.88 -15.98
CA ARG A 331 14.43 -15.26 -15.51
C ARG A 331 15.81 -15.91 -15.57
N PHE A 332 16.08 -16.79 -14.63
CA PHE A 332 17.24 -17.67 -14.65
C PHE A 332 16.75 -19.11 -14.62
N GLU A 333 17.18 -19.91 -15.60
CA GLU A 333 16.96 -21.35 -15.58
C GLU A 333 18.02 -21.94 -14.67
N ALA A 334 17.60 -22.41 -13.49
CA ALA A 334 18.44 -23.19 -12.61
C ALA A 334 18.21 -24.66 -12.92
N GLU A 335 19.24 -25.35 -13.38
CA GLU A 335 19.21 -26.82 -13.40
C GLU A 335 19.24 -27.30 -11.95
N ALA A 336 18.19 -28.01 -11.54
CA ALA A 336 18.20 -28.70 -10.25
C ALA A 336 19.28 -29.79 -10.33
N ALA A 337 20.46 -29.50 -9.75
CA ALA A 337 21.42 -30.53 -9.44
C ALA A 337 20.78 -31.42 -8.37
N PHE A 338 20.11 -32.49 -8.80
CA PHE A 338 19.73 -33.58 -7.93
C PHE A 338 21.03 -34.17 -7.37
N LEU A 339 21.33 -33.84 -6.12
CA LEU A 339 22.38 -34.48 -5.32
C LEU A 339 21.85 -35.80 -4.75
#